data_AF-A0A657B9Q0-F1
#
_entry.id   AF-A0A657B9Q0-F1
#
_cell.length_a   1.000
_cell.length_b   1.000
_cell.length_c   1.000
_cell.angle_alpha   90.00
_cell.angle_beta   90.00
_cell.angle_gamma   90.00
#
_symmetry.space_group_name_H-M   'P 1'
#
loop_
_entity.id
_entity.type
_entity.pdbx_description
1 polymer ?
#
loop_
_entity_poly.entity_id
_entity_poly.type
_entity_poly.pdbx_seq_one_letter_code
_entity_poly.pdbx_strand_id
1 'polypeptide(L)'
;MKDPKRNPPSPIIDNLEFIGNPFKVAPQSPNWISFSDAQQDLELSLKFLYSYNGSTATFNSYRRELERLLQWSWQIEKTSILELQREHIEEFINFCINPPEAWIGIKNVARFKKSPDGRIPNKDWRPFVVNVSKEEFKRGKEANIGEYFPSQAAIKATFTAISSFYDYLLQEGEVSSNPVALIRQKSKFISRDQQAPIVRRISNIQWDYVLETAELLADQDPEEHERTLFIMNALFAMYLRISELVADERSTPLMCDFERDRDGNWWFKVTGKGNKNRRITVCDDMLKSLKRYREHLNLSPLPSINDKSPILPKYKGSGGITSTRHVRLIVQNCFDAAHNRMLKDGLEQDA
;
A
#
# COMPACT_ATOMS: atom_id res chain seq x y z
N MET A 1 -1.53 -7.21 -37.42
CA MET A 1 -1.16 -6.82 -36.04
C MET A 1 -0.33 -7.93 -35.42
N LYS A 2 0.68 -7.61 -34.60
CA LYS A 2 1.38 -8.62 -33.80
C LYS A 2 0.40 -9.27 -32.82
N ASP A 3 0.49 -10.59 -32.61
CA ASP A 3 -0.38 -11.31 -31.66
C ASP A 3 -0.21 -10.72 -30.24
N PRO A 4 -1.24 -10.08 -29.67
CA PRO A 4 -1.16 -9.41 -28.37
C PRO A 4 -0.93 -10.40 -27.22
N LYS A 5 -1.23 -11.68 -27.39
CA LYS A 5 -0.95 -12.71 -26.37
C LYS A 5 0.52 -13.11 -26.33
N ARG A 6 1.26 -12.91 -27.43
CA ARG A 6 2.70 -13.22 -27.53
C ARG A 6 3.61 -12.02 -27.27
N ASN A 7 3.05 -10.82 -27.16
CA ASN A 7 3.82 -9.59 -26.98
C ASN A 7 3.42 -8.92 -25.65
N PRO A 8 4.37 -8.50 -24.82
CA PRO A 8 4.07 -7.82 -23.58
C PRO A 8 3.45 -6.44 -23.86
N PRO A 9 2.41 -6.02 -23.11
CA PRO A 9 1.87 -4.69 -23.25
C PRO A 9 2.81 -3.64 -22.63
N SER A 10 2.90 -2.47 -23.27
CA SER A 10 3.55 -1.31 -22.67
C SER A 10 2.65 -0.68 -21.60
N PRO A 11 3.20 -0.15 -20.48
CA PRO A 11 2.42 0.59 -19.50
C PRO A 11 1.83 1.86 -20.12
N ILE A 12 0.68 2.28 -19.58
CA ILE A 12 -0.18 3.36 -20.09
C ILE A 12 -0.25 4.51 -19.08
N ILE A 13 -0.46 4.20 -17.79
CA ILE A 13 -0.79 5.22 -16.78
C ILE A 13 0.38 5.39 -15.79
N ASP A 14 0.99 6.58 -15.76
CA ASP A 14 2.10 6.89 -14.85
C ASP A 14 1.61 7.17 -13.41
N ASN A 15 2.51 7.52 -12.49
CA ASN A 15 2.18 7.88 -11.12
C ASN A 15 1.40 9.20 -11.08
N LEU A 16 0.64 9.42 -10.01
CA LEU A 16 -0.21 10.59 -9.80
C LEU A 16 0.51 11.92 -10.08
N GLU A 17 1.76 12.03 -9.66
CA GLU A 17 2.60 13.22 -9.85
C GLU A 17 2.92 13.55 -11.33
N PHE A 18 2.78 12.58 -12.24
CA PHE A 18 3.13 12.71 -13.67
C PHE A 18 1.92 12.75 -14.61
N ILE A 19 0.73 12.37 -14.16
CA ILE A 19 -0.47 12.37 -15.02
C ILE A 19 -1.11 13.76 -15.18
N GLY A 20 -0.70 14.74 -14.35
CA GLY A 20 -1.32 16.07 -14.32
C GLY A 20 -2.75 16.05 -13.81
N ASN A 21 -3.49 17.14 -14.06
CA ASN A 21 -4.92 17.23 -13.73
C ASN A 21 -5.76 17.02 -15.01
N PRO A 22 -6.39 15.84 -15.18
CA PRO A 22 -7.15 15.51 -16.39
C PRO A 22 -8.46 16.31 -16.52
N PHE A 23 -8.89 17.04 -15.49
CA PHE A 23 -10.00 17.99 -15.59
C PHE A 23 -9.58 19.35 -16.18
N LYS A 24 -8.27 19.65 -16.21
CA LYS A 24 -7.74 20.91 -16.75
C LYS A 24 -7.10 20.74 -18.11
N VAL A 25 -6.45 19.61 -18.34
CA VAL A 25 -5.75 19.30 -19.59
C VAL A 25 -6.16 17.91 -20.02
N ALA A 26 -6.75 17.81 -21.21
CA ALA A 26 -7.11 16.52 -21.78
C ALA A 26 -5.83 15.66 -21.93
N PRO A 27 -5.78 14.48 -21.31
CA PRO A 27 -4.62 13.59 -21.44
C PRO A 27 -4.47 13.15 -22.88
N GLN A 28 -3.26 12.81 -23.32
CA GLN A 28 -3.06 12.26 -24.66
C GLN A 28 -2.82 10.75 -24.55
N SER A 29 -3.55 9.97 -25.34
CA SER A 29 -3.30 8.55 -25.46
C SER A 29 -1.86 8.31 -25.97
N PRO A 30 -1.11 7.37 -25.37
CA PRO A 30 0.23 7.08 -25.85
C PRO A 30 0.26 6.68 -27.33
N ASN A 31 1.25 7.17 -28.06
CA ASN A 31 1.38 6.96 -29.52
C ASN A 31 1.54 5.50 -29.95
N TRP A 32 1.86 4.59 -29.02
CA TRP A 32 1.92 3.15 -29.26
C TRP A 32 0.57 2.43 -29.13
N ILE A 33 -0.51 3.15 -28.87
CA ILE A 33 -1.88 2.63 -28.85
C ILE A 33 -2.57 3.04 -30.16
N SER A 34 -3.10 2.06 -30.88
CA SER A 34 -3.76 2.26 -32.18
C SER A 34 -5.27 2.00 -32.13
N PHE A 35 -5.88 2.02 -30.95
CA PHE A 35 -7.32 1.80 -30.76
C PHE A 35 -8.06 3.14 -30.83
N SER A 36 -9.12 3.23 -31.64
CA SER A 36 -9.84 4.47 -31.97
C SER A 36 -10.33 5.21 -30.73
N ASP A 37 -10.95 4.47 -29.80
CA ASP A 37 -11.63 5.05 -28.64
C ASP A 37 -10.72 5.15 -27.41
N ALA A 38 -9.43 4.81 -27.57
CA ALA A 38 -8.45 4.82 -26.48
C ALA A 38 -8.31 6.20 -25.83
N GLN A 39 -8.55 7.25 -26.60
CA GLN A 39 -8.46 8.63 -26.12
C GLN A 39 -9.54 8.94 -25.08
N GLN A 40 -10.81 8.64 -25.38
CA GLN A 40 -11.94 8.86 -24.47
C GLN A 40 -11.84 7.93 -23.25
N ASP A 41 -11.57 6.64 -23.50
CA ASP A 41 -11.39 5.62 -22.46
C ASP A 41 -10.31 6.03 -21.43
N LEU A 42 -9.18 6.53 -21.92
CA LEU A 42 -8.06 6.97 -21.07
C LEU A 42 -8.42 8.24 -20.30
N GLU A 43 -9.09 9.19 -20.92
CA GLU A 43 -9.50 10.43 -20.27
C GLU A 43 -10.41 10.17 -19.07
N LEU A 44 -11.46 9.38 -19.26
CA LEU A 44 -12.39 9.00 -18.20
C LEU A 44 -11.70 8.20 -17.09
N SER A 45 -10.81 7.27 -17.47
CA SER A 45 -9.99 6.51 -16.52
C SER A 45 -9.10 7.42 -15.67
N LEU A 46 -8.46 8.42 -16.28
CA LEU A 46 -7.59 9.35 -15.56
C LEU A 46 -8.39 10.30 -14.67
N LYS A 47 -9.54 10.81 -15.12
CA LYS A 47 -10.46 11.62 -14.30
C LYS A 47 -10.89 10.86 -13.04
N PHE A 48 -11.33 9.61 -13.20
CA PHE A 48 -11.65 8.73 -12.08
C PHE A 48 -10.48 8.54 -11.12
N LEU A 49 -9.29 8.21 -11.64
CA LEU A 49 -8.10 8.01 -10.80
C LEU A 49 -7.71 9.29 -10.05
N TYR A 50 -7.83 10.45 -10.69
CA TYR A 50 -7.51 11.74 -10.11
C TYR A 50 -8.42 12.12 -8.94
N SER A 51 -9.66 11.62 -8.90
CA SER A 51 -10.56 11.74 -7.74
C SER A 51 -9.99 11.12 -6.46
N TYR A 52 -8.95 10.27 -6.56
CA TYR A 52 -8.24 9.66 -5.44
C TYR A 52 -6.86 10.28 -5.18
N ASN A 53 -6.61 11.51 -5.63
CA ASN A 53 -5.33 12.20 -5.43
C ASN A 53 -4.95 12.45 -3.95
N GLY A 54 -5.91 12.39 -3.03
CA GLY A 54 -5.68 12.39 -1.57
C GLY A 54 -5.40 11.00 -0.96
N SER A 55 -5.18 9.98 -1.81
CA SER A 55 -4.84 8.63 -1.38
C SER A 55 -3.98 7.89 -2.40
N THR A 56 -2.66 8.04 -2.28
CA THR A 56 -1.69 7.35 -3.15
C THR A 56 -1.88 5.82 -3.15
N ALA A 57 -2.28 5.22 -2.03
CA ALA A 57 -2.57 3.78 -1.95
C ALA A 57 -3.80 3.38 -2.79
N THR A 58 -4.92 4.12 -2.68
CA THR A 58 -6.14 3.85 -3.46
C THR A 58 -5.89 4.11 -4.94
N PHE A 59 -5.25 5.24 -5.28
CA PHE A 59 -4.84 5.55 -6.64
C PHE A 59 -4.04 4.39 -7.26
N ASN A 60 -3.02 3.89 -6.57
CA ASN A 60 -2.18 2.82 -7.09
C ASN A 60 -2.93 1.49 -7.26
N SER A 61 -3.83 1.17 -6.33
CA SER A 61 -4.66 -0.03 -6.43
C SER A 61 -5.62 0.06 -7.62
N TYR A 62 -6.31 1.19 -7.77
CA TYR A 62 -7.27 1.38 -8.86
C TYR A 62 -6.56 1.47 -10.21
N ARG A 63 -5.47 2.24 -10.30
CA ARG A 63 -4.62 2.32 -11.50
C ARG A 63 -4.23 0.94 -12.00
N ARG A 64 -3.79 0.04 -11.09
CA ARG A 64 -3.38 -1.32 -11.47
C ARG A 64 -4.51 -2.09 -12.15
N GLU A 65 -5.73 -2.03 -11.63
CA GLU A 65 -6.85 -2.80 -12.19
C GLU A 65 -7.42 -2.13 -13.45
N LEU A 66 -7.53 -0.80 -13.48
CA LEU A 66 -8.01 -0.07 -14.66
C LEU A 66 -7.05 -0.23 -15.84
N GLU A 67 -5.74 -0.16 -15.60
CA GLU A 67 -4.77 -0.34 -16.68
C GLU A 67 -4.79 -1.76 -17.26
N ARG A 68 -5.04 -2.79 -16.43
CA ARG A 68 -5.28 -4.15 -16.92
C ARG A 68 -6.53 -4.21 -17.79
N LEU A 69 -7.62 -3.58 -17.36
CA LEU A 69 -8.87 -3.52 -18.11
C LEU A 69 -8.66 -2.84 -19.47
N LEU A 70 -8.04 -1.66 -19.50
CA LEU A 70 -7.73 -0.94 -20.75
C LEU A 70 -6.85 -1.77 -21.68
N GLN A 71 -5.78 -2.39 -21.16
CA GLN A 71 -4.90 -3.23 -21.96
C GLN A 71 -5.66 -4.41 -22.56
N TRP A 72 -6.48 -5.10 -21.76
CA TRP A 72 -7.28 -6.22 -22.24
C TRP A 72 -8.34 -5.76 -23.26
N SER A 73 -9.10 -4.71 -22.94
CA SER A 73 -10.18 -4.17 -23.78
C SER A 73 -9.66 -3.76 -25.16
N TRP A 74 -8.55 -3.02 -25.21
CA TRP A 74 -8.00 -2.52 -26.47
C TRP A 74 -7.20 -3.56 -27.27
N GLN A 75 -6.51 -4.48 -26.58
CA GLN A 75 -5.60 -5.41 -27.26
C GLN A 75 -6.23 -6.76 -27.54
N ILE A 76 -7.10 -7.26 -26.66
CA ILE A 76 -7.70 -8.58 -26.74
C ILE A 76 -9.13 -8.48 -27.26
N GLU A 77 -9.99 -7.73 -26.56
CA GLU A 77 -11.42 -7.66 -26.86
C GLU A 77 -11.73 -6.79 -28.08
N LYS A 78 -10.93 -5.76 -28.33
CA LYS A 78 -11.11 -4.76 -29.39
C LYS A 78 -12.38 -3.91 -29.23
N THR A 79 -12.75 -3.65 -27.99
CA THR A 79 -13.97 -2.91 -27.62
C THR A 79 -13.62 -1.79 -26.65
N SER A 80 -14.38 -0.68 -26.67
CA SER A 80 -14.22 0.40 -25.68
C SER A 80 -14.66 -0.10 -24.31
N ILE A 81 -14.02 0.41 -23.26
CA ILE A 81 -14.46 0.13 -21.89
C ILE A 81 -15.89 0.61 -21.60
N LEU A 82 -16.43 1.55 -22.38
CA LEU A 82 -17.80 2.07 -22.25
C LEU A 82 -18.85 1.09 -22.77
N GLU A 83 -18.45 0.18 -23.67
CA GLU A 83 -19.35 -0.79 -24.30
C GLU A 83 -19.30 -2.18 -23.65
N LEU A 84 -18.42 -2.38 -22.66
CA LEU A 84 -18.27 -3.68 -22.01
C LEU A 84 -19.51 -4.06 -21.20
N GLN A 85 -20.13 -5.15 -21.64
CA GLN A 85 -21.19 -5.84 -20.93
C GLN A 85 -20.67 -6.87 -19.91
N ARG A 86 -21.59 -7.49 -19.20
CA ARG A 86 -21.32 -8.48 -18.14
C ARG A 86 -20.40 -9.61 -18.63
N GLU A 87 -20.66 -10.14 -19.82
CA GLU A 87 -19.96 -11.28 -20.40
C GLU A 87 -18.48 -10.95 -20.60
N HIS A 88 -18.19 -9.76 -21.13
CA HIS A 88 -16.83 -9.24 -21.28
C HIS A 88 -16.10 -9.09 -19.93
N ILE A 89 -16.80 -8.65 -18.88
CA ILE A 89 -16.19 -8.59 -17.55
C ILE A 89 -15.86 -10.00 -17.02
N GLU A 90 -16.72 -11.00 -17.26
CA GLU A 90 -16.39 -12.39 -16.89
C GLU A 90 -15.15 -12.90 -17.65
N GLU A 91 -15.02 -12.57 -18.94
CA GLU A 91 -13.85 -12.91 -19.75
C GLU A 91 -12.58 -12.18 -19.31
N PHE A 92 -12.67 -10.90 -18.96
CA PHE A 92 -11.58 -10.13 -18.38
C PHE A 92 -11.08 -10.74 -17.06
N ILE A 93 -12.00 -11.19 -16.19
CA ILE A 93 -11.61 -11.83 -14.93
C ILE A 93 -10.94 -13.18 -15.20
N ASN A 94 -11.44 -13.98 -16.15
CA ASN A 94 -10.77 -15.20 -16.59
C ASN A 94 -9.36 -14.92 -17.13
N PHE A 95 -9.20 -13.84 -17.91
CA PHE A 95 -7.91 -13.38 -18.40
C PHE A 95 -6.97 -12.98 -17.25
N CYS A 96 -7.48 -12.33 -16.19
CA CYS A 96 -6.67 -12.02 -15.01
C CYS A 96 -6.26 -13.26 -14.22
N ILE A 97 -7.04 -14.34 -14.26
CA ILE A 97 -6.72 -15.62 -13.60
C ILE A 97 -5.67 -16.39 -14.40
N ASN A 98 -5.80 -16.40 -15.73
CA ASN A 98 -4.90 -17.10 -16.64
C ASN A 98 -4.43 -16.19 -17.79
N PRO A 99 -3.58 -15.18 -17.50
CA PRO A 99 -3.06 -14.28 -18.51
C PRO A 99 -2.00 -14.98 -19.38
N PRO A 100 -1.77 -14.52 -20.62
CA PRO A 100 -0.69 -15.03 -21.45
C PRO A 100 0.67 -14.84 -20.77
N GLU A 101 1.59 -15.78 -20.94
CA GLU A 101 2.93 -15.74 -20.32
C GLU A 101 3.68 -14.43 -20.59
N ALA A 102 3.52 -13.86 -21.80
CA ALA A 102 4.14 -12.58 -22.15
C ALA A 102 3.68 -11.41 -21.26
N TRP A 103 2.53 -11.52 -20.58
CA TRP A 103 1.96 -10.49 -19.70
C TRP A 103 2.34 -10.69 -18.22
N ILE A 104 3.10 -11.74 -17.92
CA ILE A 104 3.50 -12.11 -16.56
C ILE A 104 4.97 -11.77 -16.37
N GLY A 105 5.27 -11.09 -15.27
CA GLY A 105 6.63 -10.81 -14.79
C GLY A 105 6.97 -11.63 -13.56
N ILE A 106 8.26 -11.73 -13.28
CA ILE A 106 8.80 -12.41 -12.08
C ILE A 106 9.16 -11.43 -10.95
N LYS A 107 9.07 -10.12 -11.21
CA LYS A 107 9.41 -9.07 -10.27
C LYS A 107 8.58 -7.82 -10.49
N ASN A 108 8.30 -7.12 -9.40
CA ASN A 108 7.68 -5.80 -9.47
C ASN A 108 8.72 -4.75 -9.85
N VAL A 109 8.44 -4.00 -10.91
CA VAL A 109 9.27 -2.88 -11.37
C VAL A 109 8.40 -1.64 -11.60
N ALA A 110 9.03 -0.46 -11.63
CA ALA A 110 8.31 0.76 -11.98
C ALA A 110 7.74 0.68 -13.41
N ARG A 111 6.56 1.24 -13.65
CA ARG A 111 5.95 1.35 -14.98
C ARG A 111 6.77 2.23 -15.92
N PHE A 112 7.22 3.37 -15.42
CA PHE A 112 8.02 4.31 -16.19
C PHE A 112 9.35 4.59 -15.48
N LYS A 113 10.42 4.74 -16.27
CA LYS A 113 11.76 5.11 -15.84
C LYS A 113 12.02 6.59 -16.19
N LYS A 114 12.91 7.25 -15.44
CA LYS A 114 13.38 8.60 -15.77
C LYS A 114 14.40 8.51 -16.92
N SER A 115 14.32 9.46 -17.85
CA SER A 115 15.17 9.64 -19.03
C SER A 115 15.51 11.14 -19.17
N PRO A 116 16.57 11.54 -19.90
CA PRO A 116 16.82 12.94 -20.21
C PRO A 116 15.63 13.64 -20.87
N ASP A 117 14.93 12.93 -21.76
CA ASP A 117 13.76 13.43 -22.51
C ASP A 117 12.42 13.26 -21.75
N GLY A 118 12.47 12.91 -20.45
CA GLY A 118 11.27 12.77 -19.61
C GLY A 118 11.06 11.35 -19.07
N ARG A 119 9.81 10.86 -19.11
CA ARG A 119 9.42 9.53 -18.59
C ARG A 119 9.29 8.55 -19.75
N ILE A 120 10.00 7.42 -19.67
CA ILE A 120 9.93 6.37 -20.70
C ILE A 120 9.30 5.09 -20.15
N PRO A 121 8.49 4.36 -20.94
CA PRO A 121 7.95 3.06 -20.54
C PRO A 121 9.06 2.07 -20.18
N ASN A 122 8.88 1.35 -19.08
CA ASN A 122 9.79 0.30 -18.67
C ASN A 122 9.50 -1.01 -19.41
N LYS A 123 10.42 -1.44 -20.27
CA LYS A 123 10.32 -2.71 -21.04
C LYS A 123 10.24 -3.96 -20.16
N ASP A 124 10.72 -3.89 -18.93
CA ASP A 124 10.68 -5.00 -17.97
C ASP A 124 9.33 -5.09 -17.23
N TRP A 125 8.47 -4.08 -17.36
CA TRP A 125 7.20 -4.04 -16.64
C TRP A 125 6.18 -5.01 -17.22
N ARG A 126 5.40 -5.63 -16.35
CA ARG A 126 4.31 -6.55 -16.71
C ARG A 126 3.09 -6.27 -15.82
N PRO A 127 1.86 -6.39 -16.36
CA PRO A 127 0.63 -6.16 -15.60
C PRO A 127 0.35 -7.23 -14.54
N PHE A 128 0.84 -8.45 -14.75
CA PHE A 128 0.75 -9.56 -13.81
C PHE A 128 2.14 -9.94 -13.32
N VAL A 129 2.26 -10.31 -12.05
CA VAL A 129 3.55 -10.64 -11.43
C VAL A 129 3.36 -11.85 -10.51
N VAL A 130 4.25 -12.83 -10.66
CA VAL A 130 4.34 -14.00 -9.77
C VAL A 130 4.84 -13.54 -8.40
N ASN A 131 4.17 -13.98 -7.34
CA ASN A 131 4.60 -13.70 -5.97
C ASN A 131 5.23 -14.95 -5.37
N VAL A 132 6.48 -14.85 -4.97
CA VAL A 132 7.14 -15.83 -4.10
C VAL A 132 7.12 -15.28 -2.69
N SER A 133 6.71 -16.09 -1.71
CA SER A 133 6.70 -15.65 -0.32
C SER A 133 8.12 -15.34 0.16
N LYS A 134 8.28 -14.47 1.17
CA LYS A 134 9.59 -14.13 1.72
C LYS A 134 10.35 -15.38 2.23
N GLU A 135 9.62 -16.33 2.80
CA GLU A 135 10.18 -17.57 3.33
C GLU A 135 10.70 -18.47 2.22
N GLU A 136 9.90 -18.68 1.17
CA GLU A 136 10.34 -19.44 -0.02
C GLU A 136 11.53 -18.77 -0.71
N PHE A 137 11.52 -17.44 -0.84
CA PHE A 137 12.62 -16.70 -1.42
C PHE A 137 13.91 -16.85 -0.59
N LYS A 138 13.82 -16.80 0.75
CA LYS A 138 14.97 -17.08 1.65
C LYS A 138 15.50 -18.51 1.50
N ARG A 139 14.65 -19.47 1.14
CA ARG A 139 15.03 -20.86 0.81
C ARG A 139 15.58 -21.03 -0.62
N GLY A 140 15.72 -19.95 -1.39
CA GLY A 140 16.27 -19.97 -2.74
C GLY A 140 15.25 -20.28 -3.85
N LYS A 141 13.94 -20.29 -3.57
CA LYS A 141 12.92 -20.46 -4.61
C LYS A 141 12.90 -19.24 -5.54
N GLU A 142 13.09 -19.49 -6.83
CA GLU A 142 12.94 -18.47 -7.87
C GLU A 142 11.49 -18.37 -8.35
N ALA A 143 11.10 -17.18 -8.78
CA ALA A 143 9.76 -16.94 -9.31
C ALA A 143 9.62 -17.54 -10.72
N ASN A 144 8.63 -18.40 -10.92
CA ASN A 144 8.32 -19.01 -12.20
C ASN A 144 7.01 -18.47 -12.77
N ILE A 145 7.02 -18.00 -14.02
CA ILE A 145 5.85 -17.46 -14.73
C ILE A 145 4.67 -18.45 -14.75
N GLY A 146 4.94 -19.75 -14.91
CA GLY A 146 3.92 -20.80 -14.92
C GLY A 146 3.24 -21.03 -13.56
N GLU A 147 3.80 -20.50 -12.47
CA GLU A 147 3.20 -20.55 -11.12
C GLU A 147 2.30 -19.34 -10.83
N TYR A 148 2.04 -18.48 -11.83
CA TYR A 148 1.16 -17.34 -11.62
C TYR A 148 -0.26 -17.80 -11.27
N PHE A 149 -0.73 -17.33 -10.12
CA PHE A 149 -2.13 -17.45 -9.73
C PHE A 149 -2.53 -16.27 -8.85
N PRO A 150 -3.62 -15.55 -9.15
CA PRO A 150 -4.06 -14.45 -8.30
C PRO A 150 -4.69 -14.97 -7.01
N SER A 151 -4.38 -14.32 -5.89
CA SER A 151 -5.06 -14.60 -4.63
C SER A 151 -6.53 -14.15 -4.69
N GLN A 152 -7.38 -14.74 -3.83
CA GLN A 152 -8.77 -14.29 -3.67
C GLN A 152 -8.87 -12.80 -3.30
N ALA A 153 -7.90 -12.27 -2.55
CA ALA A 153 -7.81 -10.85 -2.23
C ALA A 153 -7.52 -10.00 -3.49
N ALA A 154 -6.67 -10.48 -4.39
CA ALA A 154 -6.40 -9.80 -5.65
C ALA A 154 -7.64 -9.78 -6.56
N ILE A 155 -8.35 -10.92 -6.70
CA ILE A 155 -9.61 -11.00 -7.46
C ILE A 155 -10.66 -10.05 -6.89
N LYS A 156 -10.83 -10.03 -5.56
CA LYS A 156 -11.74 -9.09 -4.87
C LYS A 156 -11.35 -7.63 -5.15
N ALA A 157 -10.06 -7.30 -5.13
CA ALA A 157 -9.58 -5.95 -5.43
C ALA A 157 -9.87 -5.53 -6.88
N THR A 158 -9.72 -6.45 -7.85
CA THR A 158 -10.11 -6.23 -9.25
C THR A 158 -11.60 -5.90 -9.35
N PHE A 159 -12.48 -6.71 -8.74
CA PHE A 159 -13.92 -6.42 -8.71
C PHE A 159 -14.25 -5.08 -8.04
N THR A 160 -13.60 -4.75 -6.92
CA THR A 160 -13.83 -3.48 -6.22
C THR A 160 -13.45 -2.28 -7.09
N ALA A 161 -12.27 -2.31 -7.71
CA ALA A 161 -11.80 -1.19 -8.53
C ALA A 161 -12.68 -0.98 -9.77
N ILE A 162 -13.01 -2.06 -10.49
CA ILE A 162 -13.80 -1.98 -11.73
C ILE A 162 -15.24 -1.60 -11.41
N SER A 163 -15.86 -2.18 -10.37
CA SER A 163 -17.19 -1.77 -9.92
C SER A 163 -17.22 -0.28 -9.58
N SER A 164 -16.24 0.21 -8.81
CA SER A 164 -16.15 1.63 -8.44
C SER A 164 -15.95 2.55 -9.65
N PHE A 165 -15.24 2.08 -10.68
CA PHE A 165 -15.04 2.81 -11.92
C PHE A 165 -16.33 2.91 -12.75
N TYR A 166 -17.06 1.80 -12.93
CA TYR A 166 -18.34 1.84 -13.63
C TYR A 166 -19.44 2.58 -12.85
N ASP A 167 -19.40 2.57 -11.51
CA ASP A 167 -20.27 3.42 -10.69
C ASP A 167 -19.98 4.91 -10.93
N TYR A 168 -18.71 5.27 -11.15
CA TYR A 168 -18.31 6.63 -11.54
C TYR A 168 -18.78 6.96 -12.96
N LEU A 169 -18.55 6.09 -13.94
CA LEU A 169 -19.02 6.31 -15.32
C LEU A 169 -20.53 6.46 -15.41
N LEU A 170 -21.28 5.70 -14.60
CA LEU A 170 -22.74 5.81 -14.50
C LEU A 170 -23.16 7.18 -13.95
N GLN A 171 -22.43 7.73 -12.98
CA GLN A 171 -22.68 9.06 -12.43
C GLN A 171 -22.35 10.18 -13.41
N GLU A 172 -21.32 10.00 -14.24
CA GLU A 172 -20.98 10.91 -15.34
C GLU A 172 -21.92 10.78 -16.56
N GLY A 173 -22.75 9.75 -16.61
CA GLY A 173 -23.70 9.50 -17.71
C GLY A 173 -23.07 8.85 -18.95
N GLU A 174 -21.85 8.31 -18.83
CA GLU A 174 -21.10 7.68 -19.93
C GLU A 174 -21.54 6.24 -20.19
N VAL A 175 -22.16 5.58 -19.21
CA VAL A 175 -22.71 4.23 -19.33
C VAL A 175 -24.11 4.15 -18.74
N SER A 176 -24.93 3.24 -19.24
CA SER A 176 -26.31 3.05 -18.76
C SER A 176 -26.44 2.10 -17.57
N SER A 177 -25.40 1.30 -17.28
CA SER A 177 -25.41 0.34 -16.18
C SER A 177 -23.99 -0.05 -15.76
N ASN A 178 -23.87 -0.60 -14.53
CA ASN A 178 -22.62 -1.18 -14.05
C ASN A 178 -22.56 -2.69 -14.38
N PRO A 179 -21.68 -3.14 -15.29
CA PRO A 179 -21.59 -4.54 -15.72
C PRO A 179 -21.05 -5.48 -14.62
N VAL A 180 -20.47 -4.93 -13.54
CA VAL A 180 -19.88 -5.70 -12.43
C VAL A 180 -20.90 -6.04 -11.34
N ALA A 181 -21.96 -5.23 -11.20
CA ALA A 181 -22.85 -5.26 -10.04
C ALA A 181 -23.47 -6.65 -9.79
N LEU A 182 -23.93 -7.32 -10.86
CA LEU A 182 -24.56 -8.64 -10.77
C LEU A 182 -23.54 -9.78 -10.62
N ILE A 183 -22.36 -9.66 -11.23
CA ILE A 183 -21.30 -10.68 -11.12
C ILE A 183 -20.87 -10.79 -9.66
N ARG A 184 -20.65 -9.67 -8.97
CA ARG A 184 -20.15 -9.68 -7.57
C ARG A 184 -21.08 -10.43 -6.61
N GLN A 185 -22.39 -10.36 -6.82
CA GLN A 185 -23.39 -11.00 -5.94
C GLN A 185 -23.43 -12.53 -6.10
N LYS A 186 -23.21 -13.03 -7.31
CA LYS A 186 -23.28 -14.46 -7.67
C LYS A 186 -21.94 -15.01 -8.18
N SER A 187 -20.83 -14.38 -7.79
CA SER A 187 -19.53 -14.63 -8.42
C SER A 187 -19.04 -16.05 -8.15
N LYS A 188 -18.88 -16.83 -9.23
CA LYS A 188 -18.15 -18.11 -9.21
C LYS A 188 -16.65 -17.95 -8.97
N PHE A 189 -16.12 -16.73 -9.09
CA PHE A 189 -14.70 -16.41 -8.96
C PHE A 189 -14.28 -16.10 -7.52
N ILE A 190 -15.24 -15.69 -6.67
CA ILE A 190 -14.99 -15.34 -5.28
C ILE A 190 -15.44 -16.51 -4.41
N SER A 191 -14.46 -17.24 -3.88
CA SER A 191 -14.74 -18.26 -2.87
C SER A 191 -15.10 -17.60 -1.54
N ARG A 192 -16.20 -18.06 -0.94
CA ARG A 192 -16.56 -17.72 0.44
C ARG A 192 -15.85 -18.72 1.34
N ASP A 193 -14.70 -18.34 1.91
CA ASP A 193 -14.07 -19.15 2.94
C ASP A 193 -15.02 -19.28 4.13
N GLN A 194 -15.38 -20.52 4.46
CA GLN A 194 -16.13 -20.83 5.68
C GLN A 194 -15.22 -20.85 6.91
N GLN A 195 -13.90 -20.97 6.71
CA GLN A 195 -12.93 -20.99 7.80
C GLN A 195 -12.70 -19.57 8.31
N ALA A 196 -12.80 -19.42 9.63
CA ALA A 196 -12.41 -18.17 10.28
C ALA A 196 -10.94 -17.88 9.94
N PRO A 197 -10.59 -16.63 9.56
CA PRO A 197 -9.22 -16.29 9.24
C PRO A 197 -8.33 -16.59 10.45
N ILE A 198 -7.17 -17.22 10.22
CA ILE A 198 -6.18 -17.47 11.26
C ILE A 198 -5.78 -16.13 11.88
N VAL A 199 -6.19 -15.91 13.12
CA VAL A 199 -5.86 -14.68 13.85
C VAL A 199 -4.45 -14.81 14.40
N ARG A 200 -3.47 -14.28 13.67
CA ARG A 200 -2.08 -14.23 14.13
C ARG A 200 -1.95 -13.17 15.22
N ARG A 201 -1.62 -13.59 16.44
CA ARG A 201 -1.39 -12.72 17.60
C ARG A 201 -0.07 -13.08 18.23
N ILE A 202 0.55 -12.08 18.84
CA ILE A 202 1.75 -12.21 19.64
C ILE A 202 1.30 -12.42 21.10
N SER A 203 1.89 -13.39 21.79
CA SER A 203 1.62 -13.68 23.20
C SER A 203 2.26 -12.62 24.11
N ASN A 204 1.90 -12.61 25.39
CA ASN A 204 2.50 -11.66 26.35
C ASN A 204 4.01 -11.88 26.47
N ILE A 205 4.46 -13.13 26.60
CA ILE A 205 5.88 -13.45 26.69
C ILE A 205 6.66 -13.01 25.45
N GLN A 206 6.10 -13.18 24.25
CA GLN A 206 6.72 -12.70 23.02
C GLN A 206 6.81 -11.16 22.99
N TRP A 207 5.78 -10.46 23.49
CA TRP A 207 5.82 -9.00 23.60
C TRP A 207 6.85 -8.51 24.62
N ASP A 208 6.95 -9.16 25.77
CA ASP A 208 7.96 -8.86 26.78
C ASP A 208 9.36 -9.01 26.16
N TYR A 209 9.60 -10.09 25.41
CA TYR A 209 10.86 -10.30 24.70
C TYR A 209 11.14 -9.21 23.66
N VAL A 210 10.13 -8.79 22.90
CA VAL A 210 10.28 -7.75 21.89
C VAL A 210 10.64 -6.40 22.52
N LEU A 211 9.95 -6.00 23.58
CA LEU A 211 10.20 -4.71 24.25
C LEU A 211 11.56 -4.70 24.96
N GLU A 212 11.90 -5.77 25.68
CA GLU A 212 13.20 -5.90 26.32
C GLU A 212 14.34 -5.96 25.28
N THR A 213 14.14 -6.65 24.15
CA THR A 213 15.15 -6.68 23.07
C THR A 213 15.34 -5.29 22.50
N ALA A 214 14.26 -4.53 22.28
CA ALA A 214 14.36 -3.16 21.80
C ALA A 214 15.11 -2.25 22.78
N GLU A 215 14.92 -2.46 24.09
CA GLU A 215 15.62 -1.70 25.14
C GLU A 215 17.12 -2.04 25.17
N LEU A 216 17.48 -3.32 25.15
CA LEU A 216 18.88 -3.75 25.09
C LEU A 216 19.60 -3.23 23.83
N LEU A 217 18.91 -3.25 22.68
CA LEU A 217 19.45 -2.70 21.44
C LEU A 217 19.69 -1.19 21.54
N ALA A 218 18.74 -0.45 22.13
CA ALA A 218 18.87 0.99 22.34
C ALA A 218 19.97 1.34 23.36
N ASP A 219 20.18 0.52 24.39
CA ASP A 219 21.28 0.72 25.34
C ASP A 219 22.66 0.47 24.71
N GLN A 220 22.75 -0.46 23.75
CA GLN A 220 24.00 -0.82 23.06
C GLN A 220 24.36 0.15 21.94
N ASP A 221 23.40 0.53 21.10
CA ASP A 221 23.56 1.49 20.01
C ASP A 221 22.37 2.48 19.98
N PRO A 222 22.42 3.53 20.80
CA PRO A 222 21.32 4.49 20.92
C PRO A 222 20.99 5.20 19.60
N GLU A 223 22.00 5.53 18.80
CA GLU A 223 21.84 6.30 17.54
C GLU A 223 20.98 5.55 16.52
N GLU A 224 21.11 4.22 16.48
CA GLU A 224 20.27 3.38 15.63
C GLU A 224 18.95 3.01 16.30
N HIS A 225 18.99 2.63 17.58
CA HIS A 225 17.91 1.85 18.20
C HIS A 225 17.01 2.61 19.18
N GLU A 226 17.32 3.84 19.60
CA GLU A 226 16.36 4.64 20.40
C GLU A 226 15.05 4.88 19.64
N ARG A 227 15.14 5.10 18.33
CA ARG A 227 13.95 5.16 17.47
C ARG A 227 13.22 3.81 17.42
N THR A 228 13.95 2.70 17.41
CA THR A 228 13.36 1.36 17.40
C THR A 228 12.55 1.14 18.67
N LEU A 229 13.14 1.40 19.83
CA LEU A 229 12.49 1.30 21.13
C LEU A 229 11.23 2.18 21.21
N PHE A 230 11.32 3.44 20.79
CA PHE A 230 10.17 4.34 20.79
C PHE A 230 9.05 3.84 19.88
N ILE A 231 9.37 3.38 18.66
CA ILE A 231 8.37 2.83 17.72
C ILE A 231 7.68 1.60 18.32
N MET A 232 8.43 0.68 18.92
CA MET A 232 7.86 -0.54 19.50
C MET A 232 6.92 -0.22 20.67
N ASN A 233 7.32 0.66 21.58
CA ASN A 233 6.47 1.14 22.67
C ASN A 233 5.22 1.85 22.16
N ALA A 234 5.35 2.73 21.17
CA ALA A 234 4.21 3.45 20.59
C ALA A 234 3.20 2.52 19.92
N LEU A 235 3.67 1.52 19.16
CA LEU A 235 2.79 0.54 18.51
C LEU A 235 2.08 -0.35 19.53
N PHE A 236 2.79 -0.77 20.57
CA PHE A 236 2.26 -1.65 21.62
C PHE A 236 1.29 -0.90 22.55
N ALA A 237 1.73 0.17 23.21
CA ALA A 237 0.98 0.85 24.26
C ALA A 237 -0.20 1.68 23.73
N MET A 238 -0.09 2.25 22.52
CA MET A 238 -1.13 3.11 21.95
C MET A 238 -1.96 2.43 20.85
N TYR A 239 -1.66 1.17 20.51
CA TYR A 239 -2.36 0.41 19.46
C TYR A 239 -2.43 1.16 18.12
N LEU A 240 -1.35 1.88 17.79
CA LEU A 240 -1.26 2.66 16.57
C LEU A 240 -1.05 1.76 15.35
N ARG A 241 -1.58 2.18 14.20
CA ARG A 241 -1.13 1.62 12.92
C ARG A 241 0.21 2.23 12.54
N ILE A 242 1.07 1.49 11.85
CA ILE A 242 2.33 2.04 11.30
C ILE A 242 2.08 3.30 10.45
N SER A 243 0.99 3.33 9.67
CA SER A 243 0.63 4.51 8.87
C SER A 243 0.29 5.73 9.70
N GLU A 244 -0.09 5.56 10.97
CA GLU A 244 -0.43 6.63 11.91
C GLU A 244 0.83 7.23 12.59
N LEU A 245 2.01 6.64 12.38
CA LEU A 245 3.31 7.13 12.88
C LEU A 245 4.15 7.84 11.81
N VAL A 246 3.74 7.79 10.55
CA VAL A 246 4.46 8.41 9.43
C VAL A 246 3.69 9.62 8.89
N ALA A 247 4.41 10.54 8.26
CA ALA A 247 3.81 11.65 7.54
C ALA A 247 3.31 11.19 6.15
N ASP A 248 2.09 11.54 5.79
CA ASP A 248 1.53 11.32 4.46
C ASP A 248 0.73 12.55 3.98
N GLU A 249 0.01 12.42 2.85
CA GLU A 249 -0.77 13.53 2.28
C GLU A 249 -1.96 13.96 3.16
N ARG A 250 -2.31 13.19 4.20
CA ARG A 250 -3.47 13.42 5.06
C ARG A 250 -3.07 13.97 6.41
N SER A 251 -2.00 13.45 7.01
CA SER A 251 -1.55 13.88 8.32
C SER A 251 -0.04 13.77 8.49
N THR A 252 0.49 14.64 9.34
CA THR A 252 1.87 14.57 9.83
C THR A 252 1.79 14.46 11.35
N PRO A 253 2.18 13.32 11.95
CA PRO A 253 2.19 13.18 13.40
C PRO A 253 3.27 14.07 14.04
N LEU A 254 2.86 14.94 14.96
CA LEU A 254 3.72 15.94 15.61
C LEU A 254 3.81 15.70 17.12
N MET A 255 4.86 16.25 17.73
CA MET A 255 5.06 16.18 19.18
C MET A 255 3.96 16.91 19.95
N CYS A 256 3.41 18.00 19.42
CA CYS A 256 2.25 18.69 19.98
C CYS A 256 0.95 17.88 19.96
N ASP A 257 0.91 16.73 19.26
CA ASP A 257 -0.24 15.83 19.33
C ASP A 257 -0.29 15.03 20.65
N PHE A 258 0.81 14.98 21.40
CA PHE A 258 0.82 14.59 22.80
C PHE A 258 0.36 15.76 23.67
N GLU A 259 -0.82 15.64 24.26
CA GLU A 259 -1.45 16.71 25.02
C GLU A 259 -1.82 16.25 26.43
N ARG A 260 -1.53 17.11 27.39
CA ARG A 260 -1.98 16.95 28.77
C ARG A 260 -3.30 17.69 28.96
N ASP A 261 -4.31 17.01 29.52
CA ASP A 261 -5.56 17.65 29.90
C ASP A 261 -5.43 18.42 31.24
N ARG A 262 -6.56 18.98 31.70
CA ARG A 262 -6.61 19.76 32.94
C ARG A 262 -6.41 18.91 34.20
N ASP A 263 -6.74 17.62 34.12
CA ASP A 263 -6.63 16.67 35.22
C ASP A 263 -5.24 16.01 35.25
N GLY A 264 -4.36 16.37 34.30
CA GLY A 264 -2.99 15.88 34.22
C GLY A 264 -2.83 14.61 33.38
N ASN A 265 -3.91 14.07 32.80
CA ASN A 265 -3.84 12.86 31.97
C ASN A 265 -3.30 13.21 30.59
N TRP A 266 -2.52 12.29 30.03
CA TRP A 266 -1.92 12.45 28.71
C TRP A 266 -2.70 11.73 27.63
N TRP A 267 -2.80 12.41 26.48
CA TRP A 267 -3.54 11.96 25.32
C TRP A 267 -2.69 12.13 24.07
N PHE A 268 -2.87 11.21 23.13
CA PHE A 268 -2.28 11.30 21.81
C PHE A 268 -3.39 11.51 20.77
N LYS A 269 -3.34 12.62 20.04
CA LYS A 269 -4.24 12.89 18.92
C LYS A 269 -3.73 12.22 17.65
N VAL A 270 -4.60 11.51 16.96
CA VAL A 270 -4.23 10.83 15.72
C VAL A 270 -5.34 10.92 14.69
N THR A 271 -4.95 11.12 13.43
CA THR A 271 -5.84 11.06 12.27
C THR A 271 -5.75 9.69 11.61
N GLY A 272 -6.83 8.92 11.67
CA GLY A 272 -6.92 7.57 11.12
C GLY A 272 -7.56 7.49 9.72
N LYS A 273 -7.86 6.26 9.29
CA LYS A 273 -8.52 5.99 7.99
C LYS A 273 -9.83 6.78 7.84
N GLY A 274 -10.01 7.39 6.67
CA GLY A 274 -11.20 8.22 6.37
C GLY A 274 -11.13 9.62 6.94
N ASN A 275 -9.91 10.11 7.25
CA ASN A 275 -9.68 11.43 7.84
C ASN A 275 -10.41 11.62 9.20
N LYS A 276 -10.51 10.54 9.97
CA LYS A 276 -11.21 10.53 11.26
C LYS A 276 -10.21 10.74 12.38
N ASN A 277 -10.39 11.81 13.14
CA ASN A 277 -9.57 12.10 14.31
C ASN A 277 -10.06 11.31 15.53
N ARG A 278 -9.13 10.77 16.31
CA ARG A 278 -9.39 10.14 17.61
C ARG A 278 -8.31 10.54 18.63
N ARG A 279 -8.65 10.41 19.90
CA ARG A 279 -7.72 10.55 21.03
C ARG A 279 -7.42 9.17 21.61
N ILE A 280 -6.16 8.94 21.97
CA ILE A 280 -5.68 7.73 22.63
C ILE A 280 -5.14 8.14 23.99
N THR A 281 -5.49 7.39 25.04
CA THR A 281 -4.85 7.54 26.35
C THR A 281 -3.39 7.14 26.28
N VAL A 282 -2.51 7.94 26.89
CA VAL A 282 -1.06 7.66 26.97
C VAL A 282 -0.76 7.23 28.40
N CYS A 283 -0.38 5.96 28.58
CA CYS A 283 0.00 5.42 29.89
C CYS A 283 1.40 5.88 30.33
N ASP A 284 1.72 5.67 31.60
CA ASP A 284 2.99 6.08 32.19
C ASP A 284 4.21 5.44 31.52
N ASP A 285 4.12 4.16 31.12
CA ASP A 285 5.19 3.48 30.39
C ASP A 285 5.48 4.15 29.05
N MET A 286 4.41 4.56 28.34
CA MET A 286 4.56 5.31 27.09
C MET A 286 5.13 6.71 27.36
N LEU A 287 4.76 7.37 28.45
CA LEU A 287 5.37 8.66 28.84
C LEU A 287 6.85 8.51 29.19
N LYS A 288 7.25 7.42 29.84
CA LYS A 288 8.66 7.10 30.11
C LYS A 288 9.43 6.91 28.80
N SER A 289 8.88 6.14 27.86
CA SER A 289 9.46 5.95 26.53
C SER A 289 9.56 7.27 25.74
N LEU A 290 8.52 8.11 25.80
CA LEU A 290 8.51 9.43 25.15
C LEU A 290 9.60 10.35 25.69
N LYS A 291 9.78 10.41 27.01
CA LYS A 291 10.83 11.22 27.65
C LYS A 291 12.22 10.77 27.21
N ARG A 292 12.50 9.47 27.31
CA ARG A 292 13.77 8.85 26.87
C ARG A 292 14.08 9.19 25.42
N TYR A 293 13.10 9.03 24.53
CA TYR A 293 13.27 9.32 23.11
C TYR A 293 13.53 10.80 22.82
N ARG A 294 12.81 11.70 23.51
CA ARG A 294 12.99 13.15 23.34
C ARG A 294 14.32 13.64 23.88
N GLU A 295 14.78 13.09 25.01
CA GLU A 295 16.09 13.40 25.58
C GLU A 295 17.22 12.94 24.64
N HIS A 296 17.10 11.75 24.01
CA HIS A 296 18.03 11.31 22.96
C HIS A 296 18.07 12.29 21.77
N LEU A 297 16.94 12.90 21.40
CA LEU A 297 16.86 13.93 20.37
C LEU A 297 17.33 15.33 20.86
N ASN A 298 17.86 15.44 22.08
CA ASN A 298 18.23 16.69 22.74
C ASN A 298 17.07 17.69 22.87
N LEU A 299 15.86 17.19 23.09
CA LEU A 299 14.64 17.97 23.30
C LEU A 299 14.20 17.93 24.78
N SER A 300 13.27 18.80 25.16
CA SER A 300 12.65 18.74 26.49
C SER A 300 11.96 17.39 26.71
N PRO A 301 11.99 16.79 27.92
CA PRO A 301 11.46 15.43 28.13
C PRO A 301 9.97 15.30 27.79
N LEU A 302 9.18 16.35 28.04
CA LEU A 302 7.78 16.41 27.64
C LEU A 302 7.59 17.47 26.54
N PRO A 303 6.73 17.21 25.54
CA PRO A 303 6.46 18.16 24.48
C PRO A 303 5.64 19.35 24.98
N SER A 304 5.86 20.50 24.37
CA SER A 304 4.99 21.68 24.56
C SER A 304 3.86 21.67 23.52
N ILE A 305 2.77 22.39 23.78
CA ILE A 305 1.67 22.55 22.82
C ILE A 305 2.10 23.23 21.51
N ASN A 306 3.24 23.91 21.51
CA ASN A 306 3.82 24.58 20.34
C ASN A 306 4.90 23.74 19.65
N ASP A 307 5.17 22.52 20.12
CA ASP A 307 6.22 21.66 19.58
C ASP A 307 5.75 21.01 18.26
N LYS A 308 6.02 21.71 17.15
CA LYS A 308 5.71 21.25 15.79
C LYS A 308 6.77 20.30 15.22
N SER A 309 7.66 19.75 16.05
CA SER A 309 8.60 18.75 15.57
C SER A 309 7.85 17.44 15.23
N PRO A 310 8.25 16.73 14.16
CA PRO A 310 7.67 15.43 13.84
C PRO A 310 7.97 14.40 14.92
N ILE A 311 7.02 13.50 15.18
CA ILE A 311 7.23 12.39 16.13
C ILE A 311 8.39 11.50 15.68
N LEU A 312 8.45 11.15 14.39
CA LEU A 312 9.54 10.39 13.80
C LEU A 312 10.25 11.27 12.76
N PRO A 313 11.30 12.01 13.14
CA PRO A 313 12.04 12.85 12.20
C PRO A 313 12.83 12.00 11.18
N LYS A 314 13.06 12.54 9.99
CA LYS A 314 13.98 11.94 9.02
C LYS A 314 15.42 11.99 9.55
N TYR A 315 16.23 10.99 9.21
CA TYR A 315 17.68 11.02 9.47
C TYR A 315 18.40 12.16 8.72
N LYS A 316 17.90 12.53 7.52
CA LYS A 316 18.47 13.60 6.69
C LYS A 316 17.36 14.50 6.17
N GLY A 317 17.61 15.81 6.20
CA GLY A 317 16.65 16.84 5.80
C GLY A 317 15.61 17.13 6.88
N SER A 318 14.56 17.87 6.51
CA SER A 318 13.49 18.28 7.42
C SER A 318 12.22 17.43 7.29
N GLY A 319 11.42 17.46 8.35
CA GLY A 319 10.10 16.81 8.42
C GLY A 319 10.15 15.35 8.88
N GLY A 320 8.95 14.75 8.95
CA GLY A 320 8.76 13.39 9.43
C GLY A 320 9.07 12.33 8.38
N ILE A 321 9.36 11.10 8.83
CA ILE A 321 9.47 9.94 7.95
C ILE A 321 8.15 9.74 7.21
N THR A 322 8.21 9.60 5.88
CA THR A 322 7.04 9.36 5.03
C THR A 322 6.89 7.90 4.59
N SER A 323 7.93 7.09 4.79
CA SER A 323 7.96 5.71 4.30
C SER A 323 7.47 4.72 5.36
N THR A 324 6.25 4.22 5.22
CA THR A 324 5.77 3.07 6.01
C THR A 324 6.66 1.83 5.84
N ARG A 325 7.29 1.66 4.67
CA ARG A 325 8.22 0.55 4.41
C ARG A 325 9.45 0.61 5.33
N HIS A 326 9.96 1.81 5.60
CA HIS A 326 11.09 1.99 6.50
C HIS A 326 10.70 1.61 7.94
N VAL A 327 9.58 2.12 8.44
CA VAL A 327 9.11 1.74 9.79
C VAL A 327 8.84 0.24 9.90
N ARG A 328 8.24 -0.39 8.87
CA ARG A 328 8.07 -1.84 8.82
C ARG A 328 9.38 -2.62 8.87
N LEU A 329 10.45 -2.09 8.27
CA LEU A 329 11.78 -2.71 8.31
C LEU A 329 12.36 -2.63 9.72
N ILE A 330 12.28 -1.47 10.38
CA ILE A 330 12.71 -1.29 11.78
C ILE A 330 11.98 -2.30 12.68
N VAL A 331 10.65 -2.36 12.56
CA VAL A 331 9.81 -3.30 13.32
C VAL A 331 10.23 -4.74 13.03
N GLN A 332 10.38 -5.13 11.76
CA GLN A 332 10.81 -6.48 11.38
C GLN A 332 12.17 -6.85 11.98
N ASN A 333 13.16 -5.96 11.92
CA ASN A 333 14.48 -6.22 12.45
C ASN A 333 14.44 -6.43 13.97
N CYS A 334 13.61 -5.66 14.69
CA CYS A 334 13.39 -5.86 16.12
C CYS A 334 12.74 -7.21 16.43
N PHE A 335 11.73 -7.62 15.64
CA PHE A 335 11.10 -8.94 15.77
C PHE A 335 12.09 -10.08 15.49
N ASP A 336 12.90 -9.95 14.43
CA ASP A 336 13.91 -10.95 14.07
C ASP A 336 14.98 -11.08 15.18
N ALA A 337 15.39 -9.95 15.79
CA ALA A 337 16.30 -9.94 16.92
C ALA A 337 15.69 -10.62 18.17
N ALA A 338 14.42 -10.30 18.48
CA ALA A 338 13.72 -10.89 19.62
C ALA A 338 13.52 -12.40 19.44
N HIS A 339 13.11 -12.84 18.25
CA HIS A 339 13.02 -14.25 17.88
C HIS A 339 14.35 -14.97 18.08
N ASN A 340 15.46 -14.40 17.59
CA ASN A 340 16.78 -14.99 17.77
C ASN A 340 17.21 -15.06 19.25
N ARG A 341 16.75 -14.12 20.08
CA ARG A 341 17.01 -14.14 21.53
C ARG A 341 16.20 -15.25 22.21
N MET A 342 14.90 -15.36 21.90
CA MET A 342 14.05 -16.46 22.38
C MET A 342 14.62 -17.83 22.05
N LEU A 343 15.13 -18.02 20.81
CA LEU A 343 15.81 -19.26 20.42
C LEU A 343 17.07 -19.54 21.26
N LYS A 344 17.88 -18.51 21.56
CA LYS A 344 19.08 -18.67 22.39
C LYS A 344 18.76 -19.02 23.84
N ASP A 345 17.62 -18.54 24.33
CA ASP A 345 17.16 -18.77 25.69
C ASP A 345 16.37 -20.10 25.83
N GLY A 346 16.30 -20.92 24.77
CA GLY A 346 15.66 -22.24 24.78
C GLY A 346 14.13 -22.20 24.73
N LEU A 347 13.56 -21.14 24.16
CA LEU A 347 12.12 -20.95 23.99
C LEU A 347 11.67 -21.25 22.55
N GLU A 348 12.14 -22.34 21.94
CA GLU A 348 11.91 -22.60 20.50
C GLU A 348 10.43 -22.81 20.14
N GLN A 349 9.59 -23.25 21.09
CA GLN A 349 8.15 -23.42 20.86
C GLN A 349 7.38 -22.10 20.89
N ASP A 350 7.89 -21.12 21.64
CA ASP A 350 7.29 -19.80 21.80
C ASP A 350 7.89 -18.76 20.84
N ALA A 351 9.04 -19.04 20.22
CA ALA A 351 9.77 -18.12 19.34
C ALA A 351 9.04 -17.76 18.04
#